data_AF-A0A562M9I8-F1
#
_entry.id   AF-A0A562M9I8-F1
#
_cell.length_a   1.000
_cell.length_b   1.000
_cell.length_c   1.000
_cell.angle_alpha   90.00
_cell.angle_beta   90.00
_cell.angle_gamma   90.00
#
_symmetry.space_group_name_H-M   'P 1'
#
loop_
_entity.id
_entity.type
_entity.pdbx_description
1 polymer ?
#
loop_
_entity_poly.entity_id
_entity_poly.type
_entity_poly.pdbx_seq_one_letter_code
_entity_poly.pdbx_strand_id
1 'polypeptide(L)'
;MSQSGGHFLSSEGGSLAPILAILLIPMCAALGISVDYNAAVETRASMQNALDAATLSITTLPTSTSLADRQVKLQESFAANSGQGTAKLDSFVVAADGTASIDASASFAMPTNFMQIARVDTVQIGVKSAARKRPALVQTTFKIDLVSGHWDKTMTLYGTKFGETAVNPLMKITYDYNGFGDPKGYGTSTVYTVNGATETKVQEQECKTKTVKNFNRWGDWGLARAKLRAAAPVEM
;
A
#
# COMPACT_ATOMS: atom_id res chain seq x y z
N MET A 1 -56.15 -18.28 53.75
CA MET A 1 -56.15 -17.83 52.34
C MET A 1 -55.25 -18.75 51.53
N SER A 2 -55.77 -19.86 51.01
CA SER A 2 -55.02 -20.74 50.10
C SER A 2 -56.00 -21.68 49.39
N GLN A 3 -56.72 -21.17 48.40
CA GLN A 3 -57.46 -21.96 47.40
C GLN A 3 -57.65 -21.10 46.15
N SER A 4 -56.64 -21.00 45.28
CA SER A 4 -56.85 -20.42 43.93
C SER A 4 -56.08 -21.11 42.81
N GLY A 5 -55.30 -22.17 43.12
CA GLY A 5 -54.61 -22.96 42.09
C GLY A 5 -55.49 -24.01 41.39
N GLY A 6 -56.46 -24.58 42.10
CA GLY A 6 -57.29 -25.68 41.58
C GLY A 6 -58.34 -25.24 40.55
N HIS A 7 -58.87 -24.02 40.66
CA HIS A 7 -59.92 -23.53 39.78
C HIS A 7 -59.43 -23.11 38.39
N PHE A 8 -58.12 -22.85 38.22
CA PHE A 8 -57.54 -22.60 36.90
C PHE A 8 -57.48 -23.87 36.02
N LEU A 9 -57.37 -25.04 36.64
CA LEU A 9 -57.32 -26.33 35.94
C LEU A 9 -58.71 -26.85 35.53
N SER A 10 -59.79 -26.31 36.10
CA SER A 10 -61.17 -26.82 35.94
C SER A 10 -62.08 -25.92 35.11
N SER A 11 -61.58 -24.82 34.54
CA SER A 11 -62.43 -23.87 33.81
C SER A 11 -62.68 -24.32 32.36
N GLU A 12 -63.94 -24.68 32.06
CA GLU A 12 -64.43 -25.15 30.75
C GLU A 12 -64.75 -24.01 29.77
N GLY A 13 -64.65 -22.75 30.21
CA GLY A 13 -64.77 -21.57 29.34
C GLY A 13 -63.44 -21.22 28.69
N GLY A 14 -63.17 -21.77 27.50
CA GLY A 14 -62.07 -21.36 26.60
C GLY A 14 -60.71 -21.28 27.28
N SER A 15 -59.99 -22.41 27.32
CA SER A 15 -58.72 -22.52 28.03
C SER A 15 -57.66 -21.55 27.44
N LEU A 16 -57.48 -20.41 28.11
CA LEU A 16 -56.47 -19.39 27.78
C LEU A 16 -55.04 -19.95 27.88
N ALA A 17 -54.81 -20.84 28.84
CA ALA A 17 -53.50 -21.43 29.12
C ALA A 17 -52.89 -22.23 27.93
N PRO A 18 -53.60 -23.18 27.28
CA PRO A 18 -53.08 -23.89 26.12
C PRO A 18 -52.92 -22.98 24.88
N ILE A 19 -53.79 -21.99 24.68
CA ILE A 19 -53.65 -21.02 23.57
C ILE A 19 -52.40 -20.15 23.79
N LEU A 20 -52.20 -19.64 25.01
CA LEU A 20 -51.01 -18.89 25.39
C LEU A 20 -49.74 -19.72 25.25
N ALA A 21 -49.77 -21.00 25.65
CA ALA A 21 -48.63 -21.89 25.52
C ALA A 21 -48.22 -22.11 24.05
N ILE A 22 -49.20 -22.27 23.15
CA ILE A 22 -48.94 -22.40 21.71
C ILE A 22 -48.42 -21.09 21.11
N LEU A 23 -48.93 -19.93 21.54
CA LEU A 23 -48.48 -18.60 21.08
C LEU A 23 -47.10 -18.20 21.62
N LEU A 24 -46.69 -18.73 22.78
CA LEU A 24 -45.37 -18.49 23.35
C LEU A 24 -44.23 -19.05 22.48
N ILE A 25 -44.47 -20.18 21.81
CA ILE A 25 -43.48 -20.83 20.94
C ILE A 25 -43.02 -19.90 19.80
N PRO A 26 -43.91 -19.36 18.94
CA PRO A 26 -43.51 -18.44 17.87
C PRO A 26 -42.99 -17.09 18.38
N MET A 27 -43.45 -16.60 19.55
CA MET A 27 -42.88 -15.37 20.15
C MET A 27 -41.44 -15.59 20.60
N CYS A 28 -41.15 -16.68 21.32
CA CYS A 28 -39.78 -17.03 21.72
C CYS A 28 -38.89 -17.27 20.51
N ALA A 29 -39.40 -17.92 19.45
CA ALA A 29 -38.67 -18.10 18.21
C ALA A 29 -38.33 -16.76 17.53
N ALA A 30 -39.28 -15.83 17.46
CA ALA A 30 -39.05 -14.49 16.88
C ALA A 30 -38.00 -13.68 17.66
N LEU A 31 -38.05 -13.73 18.99
CA LEU A 31 -37.03 -13.11 19.84
C LEU A 31 -35.66 -13.76 19.65
N GLY A 32 -35.63 -15.09 19.58
CA GLY A 32 -34.42 -15.86 19.38
C GLY A 32 -33.71 -15.55 18.06
N ILE A 33 -34.47 -15.50 16.95
CA ILE A 33 -33.95 -15.12 15.63
C ILE A 33 -33.35 -13.71 15.67
N SER A 34 -33.98 -12.78 16.39
CA SER A 34 -33.50 -11.40 16.50
C SER A 34 -32.15 -11.31 17.22
N VAL A 35 -31.98 -12.09 18.30
CA VAL A 35 -30.71 -12.13 19.06
C VAL A 35 -29.59 -12.75 18.23
N ASP A 36 -29.84 -13.91 17.60
CA ASP A 36 -28.85 -14.58 16.76
C ASP A 36 -28.46 -13.70 15.55
N TYR A 37 -29.42 -12.97 14.97
CA TYR A 37 -29.15 -12.03 13.89
C TYR A 37 -28.26 -10.87 14.34
N ASN A 38 -28.56 -10.25 15.48
CA ASN A 38 -27.73 -9.16 16.01
C ASN A 38 -26.30 -9.64 16.31
N ALA A 39 -26.15 -10.82 16.89
CA ALA A 39 -24.85 -11.43 17.16
C ALA A 39 -24.07 -11.72 15.86
N ALA A 40 -24.76 -12.18 14.80
CA ALA A 40 -24.16 -12.38 13.49
C ALA A 40 -23.70 -11.07 12.83
N VAL A 41 -24.49 -10.00 12.95
CA VAL A 41 -24.12 -8.67 12.43
C VAL A 41 -22.92 -8.10 13.17
N GLU A 42 -22.89 -8.20 14.49
CA GLU A 42 -21.77 -7.75 15.33
C GLU A 42 -20.48 -8.53 14.99
N THR A 43 -20.58 -9.86 14.90
CA THR A 43 -19.47 -10.73 14.51
C THR A 43 -18.96 -10.39 13.12
N ARG A 44 -19.85 -10.15 12.15
CA ARG A 44 -19.47 -9.72 10.80
C ARG A 44 -18.74 -8.38 10.81
N ALA A 45 -19.20 -7.40 11.58
CA ALA A 45 -18.55 -6.10 11.68
C ALA A 45 -17.16 -6.21 12.31
N SER A 46 -17.03 -6.98 13.39
CA SER A 46 -15.76 -7.28 14.04
C SER A 46 -14.78 -7.97 13.09
N MET A 47 -15.23 -9.02 12.39
CA MET A 47 -14.42 -9.73 11.39
C MET A 47 -13.99 -8.84 10.23
N GLN A 48 -14.88 -7.94 9.77
CA GLN A 48 -14.53 -7.01 8.69
C GLN A 48 -13.41 -6.06 9.13
N ASN A 49 -13.54 -5.46 10.33
CA ASN A 49 -12.51 -4.60 10.89
C ASN A 49 -11.17 -5.34 11.08
N ALA A 50 -11.22 -6.58 11.55
CA ALA A 50 -10.04 -7.42 11.72
C ALA A 50 -9.36 -7.75 10.38
N LEU A 51 -10.16 -8.06 9.35
CA LEU A 51 -9.65 -8.35 8.01
C LEU A 51 -9.07 -7.11 7.33
N ASP A 52 -9.69 -5.94 7.50
CA ASP A 52 -9.20 -4.68 6.95
C ASP A 52 -7.84 -4.30 7.58
N ALA A 53 -7.72 -4.44 8.91
CA ALA A 53 -6.46 -4.23 9.62
C ALA A 53 -5.36 -5.20 9.17
N ALA A 54 -5.70 -6.49 9.01
CA ALA A 54 -4.77 -7.51 8.52
C ALA A 54 -4.36 -7.28 7.06
N THR A 55 -5.29 -6.87 6.21
CA THR A 55 -5.02 -6.56 4.80
C THR A 55 -4.10 -5.35 4.67
N LEU A 56 -4.27 -4.34 5.55
CA LEU A 56 -3.37 -3.20 5.60
C LEU A 56 -1.98 -3.57 6.13
N SER A 57 -1.88 -4.43 7.15
CA SER A 57 -0.59 -4.82 7.74
C SER A 57 0.31 -5.55 6.75
N ILE A 58 -0.24 -6.38 5.86
CA ILE A 58 0.57 -7.06 4.85
C ILE A 58 1.10 -6.12 3.75
N THR A 59 0.54 -4.91 3.61
CA THR A 59 1.06 -3.90 2.68
C THR A 59 2.36 -3.24 3.16
N THR A 60 2.68 -3.35 4.45
CA THR A 60 3.92 -2.83 5.03
C THR A 60 5.07 -3.83 4.93
N LEU A 61 4.80 -5.07 4.53
CA LEU A 61 5.84 -6.08 4.34
C LEU A 61 6.73 -5.75 3.14
N PRO A 62 8.02 -6.14 3.18
CA PRO A 62 8.93 -6.00 2.05
C PRO A 62 8.39 -6.67 0.78
N THR A 63 8.78 -6.17 -0.39
CA THR A 63 8.39 -6.76 -1.69
C THR A 63 8.99 -8.16 -1.87
N SER A 64 10.14 -8.45 -1.25
CA SER A 64 10.82 -9.74 -1.26
C SER A 64 10.12 -10.84 -0.46
N THR A 65 9.14 -10.52 0.38
CA THR A 65 8.38 -11.51 1.15
C THR A 65 7.58 -12.41 0.21
N SER A 66 7.61 -13.72 0.45
CA SER A 66 6.86 -14.69 -0.35
C SER A 66 5.34 -14.55 -0.13
N LEU A 67 4.54 -14.99 -1.09
CA LEU A 67 3.07 -15.06 -0.96
C LEU A 67 2.63 -15.93 0.22
N ALA A 68 3.34 -17.03 0.48
CA ALA A 68 3.05 -17.94 1.59
C ALA A 68 3.27 -17.25 2.94
N ASP A 69 4.38 -16.52 3.10
CA ASP A 69 4.64 -15.79 4.34
C ASP A 69 3.65 -14.65 4.55
N ARG A 70 3.23 -13.96 3.46
CA ARG A 70 2.18 -12.93 3.55
C ARG A 70 0.85 -13.53 4.00
N GLN A 71 0.48 -14.71 3.51
CA GLN A 71 -0.71 -15.43 3.95
C GLN A 71 -0.66 -15.75 5.45
N VAL A 72 0.49 -16.21 5.96
CA VAL A 72 0.68 -16.48 7.39
C VAL A 72 0.55 -15.19 8.20
N LYS A 73 1.20 -14.10 7.77
CA LYS A 73 1.11 -12.79 8.45
C LYS A 73 -0.28 -12.17 8.40
N LEU A 74 -1.03 -12.41 7.33
CA LEU A 74 -2.42 -12.02 7.22
C LEU A 74 -3.27 -12.76 8.27
N GLN A 75 -3.12 -14.08 8.38
CA GLN A 75 -3.83 -14.87 9.39
C GLN A 75 -3.44 -14.47 10.81
N GLU A 76 -2.15 -14.27 11.10
CA GLU A 76 -1.67 -13.82 12.42
C GLU A 76 -2.26 -12.45 12.78
N SER A 77 -2.24 -11.50 11.84
CA SER A 77 -2.82 -10.17 12.04
C SER A 77 -4.34 -10.24 12.22
N PHE A 78 -5.02 -11.09 11.46
CA PHE A 78 -6.46 -11.28 11.57
C PHE A 78 -6.86 -11.83 12.95
N ALA A 79 -6.17 -12.88 13.42
CA ALA A 79 -6.39 -13.45 14.73
C ALA A 79 -6.06 -12.46 15.86
N ALA A 80 -4.98 -11.67 15.72
CA ALA A 80 -4.59 -10.65 16.69
C ALA A 80 -5.65 -9.52 16.83
N ASN A 81 -6.41 -9.25 15.77
CA ASN A 81 -7.50 -8.27 15.77
C ASN A 81 -8.87 -8.89 16.11
N SER A 82 -8.90 -10.02 16.81
CA SER A 82 -10.13 -10.74 17.20
C SER A 82 -10.95 -11.26 16.01
N GLY A 83 -10.33 -11.45 14.85
CA GLY A 83 -10.95 -12.13 13.72
C GLY A 83 -11.23 -13.59 14.03
N GLN A 84 -12.43 -14.07 13.70
CA GLN A 84 -12.82 -15.47 13.86
C GLN A 84 -12.74 -16.22 12.53
N GLY A 85 -12.29 -17.47 12.58
CA GLY A 85 -12.12 -18.32 11.40
C GLY A 85 -10.78 -18.14 10.68
N THR A 86 -10.78 -18.47 9.40
CA THR A 86 -9.57 -18.47 8.57
C THR A 86 -9.66 -17.35 7.53
N ALA A 87 -8.68 -16.46 7.57
CA ALA A 87 -8.46 -15.45 6.55
C ALA A 87 -7.57 -16.00 5.44
N LYS A 88 -7.89 -15.63 4.21
CA LYS A 88 -7.26 -16.09 2.97
C LYS A 88 -6.90 -14.86 2.14
N LEU A 89 -5.67 -14.85 1.64
CA LEU A 89 -5.19 -13.94 0.64
C LEU A 89 -5.65 -14.46 -0.72
N ASP A 90 -6.60 -13.75 -1.33
CA ASP A 90 -7.17 -14.12 -2.62
C ASP A 90 -6.31 -13.63 -3.78
N SER A 91 -5.74 -12.43 -3.65
CA SER A 91 -4.89 -11.84 -4.68
C SER A 91 -3.80 -10.95 -4.07
N PHE A 92 -2.62 -10.97 -4.68
CA PHE A 92 -1.58 -9.98 -4.44
C PHE A 92 -0.89 -9.69 -5.77
N VAL A 93 -1.15 -8.52 -6.35
CA VAL A 93 -0.64 -8.13 -7.66
C VAL A 93 0.12 -6.83 -7.53
N VAL A 94 1.38 -6.83 -7.97
CA VAL A 94 2.18 -5.62 -8.11
C VAL A 94 2.22 -5.28 -9.59
N ALA A 95 1.62 -4.15 -9.97
CA ALA A 95 1.64 -3.64 -11.33
C ALA A 95 3.04 -3.09 -11.68
N ALA A 96 3.31 -2.95 -12.97
CA ALA A 96 4.60 -2.47 -13.47
C ALA A 96 4.93 -1.03 -13.02
N ASP A 97 3.90 -0.24 -12.67
CA ASP A 97 4.05 1.09 -12.10
C ASP A 97 4.44 1.08 -10.61
N GLY A 98 4.54 -0.10 -9.98
CA GLY A 98 4.83 -0.29 -8.56
C GLY A 98 3.59 -0.22 -7.65
N THR A 99 2.38 -0.09 -8.20
CA THR A 99 1.14 -0.20 -7.42
C THR A 99 0.95 -1.64 -6.95
N ALA A 100 0.80 -1.85 -5.65
CA ALA A 100 0.36 -3.14 -5.12
C ALA A 100 -1.16 -3.13 -4.85
N SER A 101 -1.88 -4.09 -5.42
CA SER A 101 -3.28 -4.39 -5.12
C SER A 101 -3.36 -5.71 -4.37
N ILE A 102 -4.14 -5.72 -3.30
CA ILE A 102 -4.31 -6.86 -2.41
C ILE A 102 -5.80 -7.12 -2.24
N ASP A 103 -6.23 -8.37 -2.40
CA ASP A 103 -7.57 -8.84 -2.04
C ASP A 103 -7.48 -9.97 -1.02
N ALA A 104 -8.28 -9.89 0.03
CA ALA A 104 -8.38 -10.92 1.05
C ALA A 104 -9.84 -11.20 1.42
N SER A 105 -10.11 -12.41 1.90
CA SER A 105 -11.41 -12.82 2.42
C SER A 105 -11.25 -13.63 3.69
N ALA A 106 -12.29 -13.66 4.52
CA ALA A 106 -12.37 -14.57 5.65
C ALA A 106 -13.79 -15.12 5.77
N SER A 107 -13.90 -16.36 6.24
CA SER A 107 -15.18 -16.99 6.52
C SER A 107 -15.20 -17.67 7.88
N PHE A 108 -16.37 -17.62 8.51
CA PHE A 108 -16.62 -18.23 9.81
C PHE A 108 -18.06 -18.73 9.89
N ALA A 109 -18.22 -19.98 10.33
CA ALA A 109 -19.52 -20.58 10.59
C ALA A 109 -19.93 -20.26 12.04
N MET A 110 -20.66 -19.17 12.23
CA MET A 110 -21.09 -18.75 13.57
C MET A 110 -22.19 -19.68 14.09
N PRO A 111 -22.02 -20.32 15.27
CA PRO A 111 -23.08 -21.08 15.91
C PRO A 111 -24.26 -20.17 16.26
N THR A 112 -25.48 -20.64 16.03
CA THR A 112 -26.70 -19.96 16.47
C THR A 112 -27.13 -20.53 17.82
N ASN A 113 -27.81 -19.75 18.66
CA ASN A 113 -28.29 -20.23 19.96
C ASN A 113 -29.78 -20.57 19.92
N PHE A 114 -30.59 -19.77 19.24
CA PHE A 114 -32.04 -19.92 19.23
C PHE A 114 -32.58 -20.45 17.90
N MET A 115 -31.90 -20.17 16.78
CA MET A 115 -32.26 -20.71 15.46
C MET A 115 -32.06 -22.23 15.37
N GLN A 116 -31.38 -22.85 16.33
CA GLN A 116 -31.35 -24.32 16.52
C GLN A 116 -32.76 -24.91 16.70
N ILE A 117 -33.71 -24.16 17.27
CA ILE A 117 -35.12 -24.59 17.40
C ILE A 117 -35.75 -24.80 16.00
N ALA A 118 -35.29 -24.06 15.00
CA ALA A 118 -35.69 -24.18 13.60
C ALA A 118 -34.73 -25.05 12.75
N ARG A 119 -33.84 -25.84 13.38
CA ARG A 119 -32.80 -26.67 12.73
C ARG A 119 -31.78 -25.88 11.90
N VAL A 120 -31.52 -24.62 12.25
CA VAL A 120 -30.44 -23.84 11.63
C VAL A 120 -29.33 -23.67 12.67
N ASP A 121 -28.34 -24.56 12.63
CA ASP A 121 -27.31 -24.64 13.67
C ASP A 121 -26.19 -23.59 13.52
N THR A 122 -25.95 -23.11 12.30
CA THR A 122 -24.92 -22.11 12.01
C THR A 122 -25.36 -21.10 10.96
N VAL A 123 -24.82 -19.89 11.04
CA VAL A 123 -24.90 -18.86 10.00
C VAL A 123 -23.50 -18.62 9.44
N GLN A 124 -23.36 -18.70 8.12
CA GLN A 124 -22.10 -18.42 7.45
C GLN A 124 -21.87 -16.92 7.37
N ILE A 125 -20.77 -16.46 7.95
CA ILE A 125 -20.30 -15.08 7.87
C ILE A 125 -19.13 -15.04 6.90
N GLY A 126 -19.23 -14.20 5.88
CA GLY A 126 -18.17 -13.92 4.92
C GLY A 126 -17.85 -12.44 4.87
N VAL A 127 -16.56 -12.12 4.95
CA VAL A 127 -16.02 -10.76 4.82
C VAL A 127 -14.95 -10.72 3.74
N LYS A 128 -14.82 -9.57 3.09
CA LYS A 128 -13.85 -9.32 2.01
C LYS A 128 -13.21 -7.96 2.22
N SER A 129 -11.91 -7.86 1.99
CA SER A 129 -11.14 -6.63 2.08
C SER A 129 -10.26 -6.48 0.86
N ALA A 130 -10.11 -5.24 0.40
CA ALA A 130 -9.22 -4.88 -0.69
C ALA A 130 -8.40 -3.65 -0.31
N ALA A 131 -7.09 -3.70 -0.54
CA ALA A 131 -6.18 -2.59 -0.28
C ALA A 131 -5.33 -2.29 -1.51
N ARG A 132 -5.06 -1.00 -1.74
CA ARG A 132 -4.21 -0.54 -2.84
C ARG A 132 -3.12 0.39 -2.31
N LYS A 133 -1.87 -0.07 -2.41
CA LYS A 133 -0.68 0.73 -2.08
C LYS A 133 -0.21 1.44 -3.35
N ARG A 134 -0.21 2.77 -3.31
CA ARG A 134 0.34 3.58 -4.41
C ARG A 134 1.87 3.42 -4.47
N PRO A 135 2.47 3.43 -5.67
CA PRO A 135 3.91 3.39 -5.80
C PRO A 135 4.52 4.61 -5.13
N ALA A 136 5.53 4.38 -4.29
CA ALA A 136 6.42 5.44 -3.87
C ALA A 136 7.36 5.77 -5.03
N LEU A 137 7.78 7.03 -5.17
CA LEU A 137 8.77 7.42 -6.17
C LEU A 137 10.10 6.73 -5.83
N VAL A 138 10.42 5.63 -6.52
CA VAL A 138 11.61 4.80 -6.21
C VAL A 138 12.87 5.38 -6.85
N GLN A 139 12.77 5.98 -8.04
CA GLN A 139 13.92 6.53 -8.75
C GLN A 139 13.50 7.66 -9.71
N THR A 140 14.29 8.73 -9.77
CA THR A 140 14.19 9.79 -10.79
C THR A 140 15.54 9.91 -11.49
N THR A 141 15.54 9.81 -12.82
CA THR A 141 16.75 9.97 -13.62
C THR A 141 16.70 11.33 -14.32
N PHE A 142 17.66 12.19 -14.02
CA PHE A 142 17.85 13.45 -14.75
C PHE A 142 18.83 13.23 -15.90
N LYS A 143 18.39 13.51 -17.12
CA LYS A 143 19.28 13.58 -18.28
C LYS A 143 19.60 15.03 -18.54
N ILE A 144 20.88 15.36 -18.50
CA ILE A 144 21.34 16.73 -18.78
C ILE A 144 21.83 16.74 -20.22
N ASP A 145 21.12 17.49 -21.06
CA ASP A 145 21.33 17.48 -22.51
C ASP A 145 22.43 18.47 -22.95
N LEU A 146 22.41 19.67 -22.37
CA LEU A 146 23.38 20.71 -22.69
C LEU A 146 23.60 21.62 -21.48
N VAL A 147 24.86 21.95 -21.23
CA VAL A 147 25.27 22.92 -20.22
C VAL A 147 26.26 23.88 -20.88
N SER A 148 26.01 25.18 -20.70
CA SER A 148 26.87 26.26 -21.19
C SER A 148 26.81 27.43 -20.21
N GLY A 149 27.92 28.13 -20.04
CA GLY A 149 27.97 29.27 -19.14
C GLY A 149 29.34 29.93 -19.13
N HIS A 150 29.34 31.22 -18.78
CA HIS A 150 30.55 31.93 -18.40
C HIS A 150 30.75 31.72 -16.89
N TRP A 151 31.97 31.32 -16.51
CA TRP A 151 32.40 30.96 -15.14
C TRP A 151 31.90 29.62 -14.61
N ASP A 152 32.62 29.13 -13.60
CA ASP A 152 32.31 27.90 -12.89
C ASP A 152 30.98 28.03 -12.15
N LYS A 153 30.20 26.93 -12.14
CA LYS A 153 28.91 26.88 -11.45
C LYS A 153 28.75 25.56 -10.71
N THR A 154 28.10 25.63 -9.56
CA THR A 154 27.65 24.45 -8.84
C THR A 154 26.15 24.59 -8.60
N MET A 155 25.39 23.58 -9.01
CA MET A 155 23.96 23.46 -8.76
C MET A 155 23.70 22.23 -7.90
N THR A 156 23.02 22.40 -6.78
CA THR A 156 22.63 21.30 -5.90
C THR A 156 21.11 21.20 -5.85
N LEU A 157 20.58 20.02 -6.21
CA LEU A 157 19.18 19.71 -6.04
C LEU A 157 18.97 19.16 -4.62
N TYR A 158 18.02 19.75 -3.90
CA TYR A 158 17.63 19.32 -2.56
C TYR A 158 16.26 18.66 -2.58
N GLY A 159 16.04 17.73 -1.65
CA GLY A 159 14.73 17.17 -1.40
C GLY A 159 14.66 16.44 -0.06
N THR A 160 13.45 16.16 0.37
CA THR A 160 13.15 15.39 1.59
C THR A 160 12.83 13.95 1.18
N LYS A 161 13.52 12.97 1.76
CA LYS A 161 13.19 11.55 1.54
C LYS A 161 11.85 11.21 2.20
N PHE A 162 11.19 10.16 1.71
CA PHE A 162 9.94 9.70 2.31
C PHE A 162 10.18 9.30 3.78
N GLY A 163 9.46 9.93 4.71
CA GLY A 163 9.60 9.71 6.16
C GLY A 163 10.63 10.61 6.85
N GLU A 164 11.36 11.45 6.11
CA GLU A 164 12.30 12.43 6.68
C GLU A 164 11.73 13.85 6.60
N THR A 165 11.93 14.64 7.66
CA THR A 165 11.58 16.07 7.70
C THR A 165 12.75 16.98 7.34
N ALA A 166 13.97 16.43 7.33
CA ALA A 166 15.19 17.16 6.99
C ALA A 166 15.40 17.20 5.47
N VAL A 167 15.80 18.37 4.98
CA VAL A 167 16.16 18.59 3.58
C VAL A 167 17.57 18.07 3.35
N ASN A 168 17.72 17.15 2.40
CA ASN A 168 19.01 16.54 2.06
C ASN A 168 19.40 16.86 0.61
N PRO A 169 20.71 17.01 0.30
CA PRO A 169 21.17 17.10 -1.08
C PRO A 169 20.97 15.75 -1.79
N LEU A 170 20.38 15.78 -2.98
CA LEU A 170 20.06 14.59 -3.79
C LEU A 170 20.94 14.46 -5.03
N MET A 171 21.29 15.59 -5.65
CA MET A 171 22.11 15.63 -6.85
C MET A 171 22.96 16.90 -6.85
N LYS A 172 24.19 16.80 -7.34
CA LYS A 172 25.07 17.94 -7.57
C LYS A 172 25.51 17.96 -9.02
N ILE A 173 25.46 19.13 -9.64
CA ILE A 173 25.97 19.37 -11.00
C ILE A 173 27.06 20.44 -10.86
N THR A 174 28.26 20.12 -11.32
CA THR A 174 29.37 21.07 -11.39
C THR A 174 29.65 21.38 -12.86
N TYR A 175 29.83 22.65 -13.17
CA TYR A 175 30.27 23.13 -14.47
C TYR A 175 31.60 23.85 -14.29
N ASP A 176 32.63 23.37 -14.96
CA ASP A 176 33.98 23.92 -15.00
C ASP A 176 34.19 24.65 -16.34
N TYR A 177 34.37 25.96 -16.30
CA TYR A 177 34.54 26.79 -17.48
C TYR A 177 35.96 26.70 -18.01
N ASN A 178 36.10 26.36 -19.29
CA ASN A 178 37.39 26.06 -19.89
C ASN A 178 38.22 27.30 -20.30
N GLY A 179 37.72 28.52 -20.09
CA GLY A 179 38.49 29.75 -20.30
C GLY A 179 38.78 30.13 -21.75
N PHE A 180 38.25 29.43 -22.76
CA PHE A 180 38.68 29.61 -24.16
C PHE A 180 38.12 30.86 -24.88
N GLY A 181 37.42 31.76 -24.18
CA GLY A 181 36.98 33.03 -24.76
C GLY A 181 35.91 32.92 -25.87
N ASP A 182 35.35 31.73 -26.10
CA ASP A 182 34.26 31.53 -27.06
C ASP A 182 32.95 32.21 -26.59
N PRO A 183 32.16 32.82 -27.50
CA PRO A 183 30.92 33.53 -27.15
C PRO A 183 29.86 32.67 -26.45
N LYS A 184 29.98 31.34 -26.57
CA LYS A 184 28.99 30.38 -26.07
C LYS A 184 29.32 29.83 -24.68
N GLY A 185 30.49 30.13 -24.11
CA GLY A 185 30.89 29.70 -22.77
C GLY A 185 30.87 28.18 -22.62
N TYR A 186 31.96 27.51 -23.03
CA TYR A 186 32.08 26.05 -23.00
C TYR A 186 32.86 25.55 -21.78
N GLY A 187 32.64 24.29 -21.42
CA GLY A 187 33.18 23.73 -20.19
C GLY A 187 32.88 22.25 -20.02
N THR A 188 33.28 21.71 -18.88
CA THR A 188 33.03 20.33 -18.48
C THR A 188 31.94 20.31 -17.42
N SER A 189 30.87 19.56 -17.67
CA SER A 189 29.80 19.33 -16.71
C SER A 189 29.89 17.95 -16.13
N THR A 190 29.89 17.85 -14.80
CA THR A 190 29.89 16.58 -14.08
C THR A 190 28.70 16.53 -13.15
N VAL A 191 27.99 15.41 -13.22
CA VAL A 191 26.72 15.16 -12.52
C VAL A 191 26.97 14.08 -11.50
N TYR A 192 26.56 14.33 -10.27
CA TYR A 192 26.74 13.45 -9.13
C TYR A 192 25.38 13.15 -8.49
N THR A 193 25.14 11.89 -8.15
CA THR A 193 24.15 11.54 -7.14
C THR A 193 24.77 11.71 -5.76
N VAL A 194 24.00 12.25 -4.82
CA VAL A 194 24.47 12.54 -3.46
C VAL A 194 23.72 11.65 -2.48
N ASN A 195 24.46 10.89 -1.67
CA ASN A 195 23.91 10.10 -0.57
C ASN A 195 24.69 10.41 0.71
N GLY A 196 24.14 11.32 1.53
CA GLY A 196 24.86 11.86 2.69
C GLY A 196 26.09 12.64 2.25
N ALA A 197 27.27 12.22 2.71
CA ALA A 197 28.55 12.83 2.35
C ALA A 197 29.17 12.24 1.05
N THR A 198 28.61 11.16 0.52
CA THR A 198 29.16 10.47 -0.64
C THR A 198 28.57 11.03 -1.93
N GLU A 199 29.43 11.41 -2.86
CA GLU A 199 29.06 11.88 -4.19
C GLU A 199 29.51 10.88 -5.26
N THR A 200 28.57 10.33 -6.01
CA THR A 200 28.85 9.35 -7.06
C THR A 200 28.64 9.98 -8.42
N LYS A 201 29.68 10.05 -9.24
CA LYS A 201 29.60 10.58 -10.61
C LYS A 201 28.74 9.66 -11.48
N VAL A 202 27.64 10.20 -12.02
CA VAL A 202 26.70 9.47 -12.89
C VAL A 202 26.81 9.87 -14.36
N GLN A 203 27.19 11.11 -14.63
CA GLN A 203 27.36 11.61 -15.99
C GLN A 203 28.48 12.65 -16.03
N GLU A 204 29.26 12.63 -17.10
CA GLU A 204 30.16 13.73 -17.44
C GLU A 204 29.99 14.08 -18.91
N GLN A 205 29.88 15.37 -19.17
CA GLN A 205 29.75 15.96 -20.48
C GLN A 205 30.85 16.98 -20.65
N GLU A 206 31.83 16.63 -21.46
CA GLU A 206 32.91 17.54 -21.83
C GLU A 206 32.59 18.20 -23.18
N CYS A 207 32.48 19.52 -23.17
CA CYS A 207 32.31 20.33 -24.37
C CYS A 207 33.63 21.03 -24.69
N LYS A 208 34.41 20.45 -25.62
CA LYS A 208 35.65 21.04 -26.15
C LYS A 208 35.41 21.58 -27.56
N THR A 209 35.62 22.88 -27.73
CA THR A 209 35.87 23.52 -29.02
C THR A 209 37.38 23.70 -29.18
N LYS A 210 37.88 23.62 -30.41
CA LYS A 210 39.22 24.09 -30.75
C LYS A 210 39.07 25.47 -31.37
N THR A 211 39.73 26.49 -30.84
CA THR A 211 39.91 27.75 -31.57
C THR A 211 40.71 27.47 -32.84
N VAL A 212 40.11 27.63 -34.01
CA VAL A 212 40.84 27.59 -35.29
C VAL A 212 41.74 28.83 -35.36
N LYS A 213 43.03 28.66 -35.04
CA LYS A 213 44.03 29.73 -35.14
C LYS A 213 44.38 30.09 -36.60
N ASN A 214 43.98 29.28 -37.58
CA ASN A 214 44.18 29.52 -39.01
C ASN A 214 43.07 28.85 -39.84
N PHE A 215 42.44 29.61 -40.73
CA PHE A 215 41.41 29.12 -41.68
C PHE A 215 41.98 28.41 -42.92
N ASN A 216 43.31 28.23 -43.00
CA ASN A 216 43.98 27.77 -44.23
C ASN A 216 43.93 26.25 -44.47
N ARG A 217 43.23 25.48 -43.63
CA ARG A 217 42.92 24.07 -43.91
C ARG A 217 41.41 23.89 -44.04
N TRP A 218 40.93 24.03 -45.27
CA TRP A 218 39.56 23.71 -45.66
C TRP A 218 39.32 22.20 -45.46
N GLY A 219 38.83 21.85 -44.29
CA GLY A 219 38.56 20.46 -43.89
C GLY A 219 38.35 20.28 -42.38
N ASP A 220 38.83 21.21 -41.56
CA ASP A 220 38.75 21.12 -40.09
C ASP A 220 37.61 21.99 -39.53
N TRP A 221 36.38 21.78 -40.03
CA TRP A 221 35.17 22.29 -39.38
C TRP A 221 34.98 21.55 -38.05
N GLY A 222 35.70 22.00 -37.02
CA GLY A 222 35.62 21.52 -35.66
C GLY A 222 34.25 21.78 -35.05
N LEU A 223 33.26 20.98 -35.44
CA LEU A 223 31.97 20.88 -34.77
C LEU A 223 32.23 20.57 -33.30
N ALA A 224 31.70 21.42 -32.41
CA ALA A 224 31.63 21.15 -30.98
C ALA A 224 30.91 19.79 -30.80
N ARG A 225 31.67 18.72 -30.54
CA ARG A 225 31.10 17.42 -30.19
C ARG A 225 31.18 17.28 -28.68
N ALA A 226 30.05 17.40 -28.01
CA ALA A 226 29.93 17.00 -26.62
C ALA A 226 30.10 15.47 -26.57
N LYS A 227 31.13 14.99 -25.86
CA LYS A 227 31.31 13.56 -25.63
C LYS A 227 30.64 13.21 -24.31
N LEU A 228 29.45 12.62 -24.37
CA LEU A 228 28.73 12.15 -23.20
C LEU A 228 29.36 10.82 -22.75
N ARG A 229 29.93 10.78 -21.54
CA ARG A 229 30.30 9.53 -20.88
C ARG A 229 29.32 9.30 -19.73
N ALA A 230 28.39 8.36 -19.93
CA ALA A 230 27.60 7.82 -18.83
C ALA A 230 28.48 6.90 -17.99
N ALA A 231 28.45 7.05 -16.66
CA ALA A 231 29.00 6.03 -15.77
C ALA A 231 28.01 4.84 -15.73
N ALA A 232 28.51 3.62 -15.63
CA ALA A 232 27.68 2.43 -15.50
C ALA A 232 26.71 2.59 -14.31
N PRO A 233 25.47 2.07 -14.40
CA PRO A 233 24.54 2.12 -13.29
C PRO A 233 25.15 1.43 -12.08
N VAL A 234 25.28 2.16 -10.97
CA VAL A 234 25.57 1.57 -9.67
C VAL A 234 24.24 1.09 -9.13
N GLU A 235 23.98 -0.21 -9.26
CA GLU A 235 22.90 -0.87 -8.52
C GLU A 235 23.18 -0.66 -7.01
N MET A 236 22.20 -0.09 -6.30
CA MET A 236 22.11 -0.11 -4.84
C MET A 236 21.14 -1.21 -4.43
#